data_AF-E1ZY16-F1
#
_entry.id   AF-E1ZY16-F1
#
_cell.length_a   1.000
_cell.length_b   1.000
_cell.length_c   1.000
_cell.angle_alpha   90.00
_cell.angle_beta   90.00
_cell.angle_gamma   90.00
#
_symmetry.space_group_name_H-M   'P 1'
#
loop_
_entity.id
_entity.type
_entity.pdbx_description
1 polymer ?
#
loop_
_entity_poly.entity_id
_entity_poly.type
_entity_poly.pdbx_seq_one_letter_code
_entity_poly.pdbx_strand_id
1 'polypeptide(L)'
;ILNVIPLPTHNDVNKFAYTKINNKLIAINSDKRIYRCNFKQNLNNCINNNNQYLCEKSQPIYHINKNTPCEIKMYMRTQDNSKQCNIDYTITNRTIWIML
;
A
#
# COMPACT_ATOMS: atom_id res chain seq x y z
N ILE A 1 -7.87 -4.49 6.35
CA ILE A 1 -6.48 -4.85 5.94
C ILE A 1 -6.50 -5.02 4.44
N LEU A 2 -5.50 -4.48 3.73
CA LEU A 2 -5.41 -4.53 2.27
C LEU A 2 -4.33 -5.53 1.85
N ASN A 3 -4.66 -6.37 0.87
CA ASN A 3 -3.67 -7.17 0.15
C ASN A 3 -3.05 -6.30 -0.95
N VAL A 4 -1.72 -6.16 -0.91
CA VAL A 4 -1.02 -5.27 -1.83
C VAL A 4 -0.63 -6.05 -3.07
N ILE A 5 -1.04 -5.56 -4.23
CA ILE A 5 -0.77 -6.13 -5.55
C ILE A 5 -0.11 -5.03 -6.40
N PRO A 6 0.94 -5.34 -7.17
CA PRO A 6 1.68 -4.32 -7.91
C PRO A 6 0.90 -4.07 -9.19
N LEU A 7 -0.19 -3.32 -9.08
CA LEU A 7 -0.99 -2.93 -10.22
C LEU A 7 -0.46 -1.61 -10.77
N PRO A 8 -0.29 -1.50 -12.10
CA PRO A 8 0.08 -0.24 -12.73
C PRO A 8 -1.02 0.80 -12.44
N THR A 9 -0.63 1.86 -11.75
CA THR A 9 -1.51 3.00 -11.46
C THR A 9 -1.33 4.06 -12.53
N HIS A 10 -2.44 4.62 -13.04
CA HIS A 10 -2.39 5.66 -14.05
C HIS A 10 -1.60 6.87 -13.52
N ASN A 11 -0.53 7.24 -14.21
CA ASN A 11 0.30 8.38 -13.86
C ASN A 11 0.13 9.52 -14.87
N ASP A 12 0.10 9.20 -16.16
CA ASP A 12 -0.11 10.14 -17.27
C ASP A 12 -0.71 9.39 -18.48
N VAL A 13 -1.08 10.09 -19.56
CA VAL A 13 -1.64 9.50 -20.79
C VAL A 13 -0.78 8.32 -21.23
N ASN A 14 -1.37 7.12 -21.18
CA ASN A 14 -0.73 5.86 -21.55
C ASN A 14 0.54 5.49 -20.76
N LYS A 15 0.83 6.18 -19.65
CA LYS A 15 1.96 5.91 -18.76
C LYS A 15 1.44 5.46 -17.40
N PHE A 16 1.78 4.23 -17.06
CA PHE A 16 1.39 3.63 -15.79
C PHE A 16 2.60 3.40 -14.91
N ALA A 17 2.47 3.68 -13.63
CA ALA A 17 3.50 3.54 -12.62
C ALA A 17 3.19 2.35 -11.70
N TYR A 18 4.17 1.50 -11.44
CA TYR A 18 4.09 0.48 -10.41
C TYR A 18 5.35 0.50 -9.55
N THR A 19 5.24 0.05 -8.31
CA THR A 19 6.38 -0.09 -7.40
C THR A 19 6.54 -1.52 -6.96
N LYS A 20 7.78 -1.91 -6.66
CA LYS A 20 8.08 -3.19 -6.04
C LYS A 20 7.39 -3.29 -4.68
N ILE A 21 6.68 -4.38 -4.45
CA ILE A 21 6.05 -4.64 -3.15
C ILE A 21 7.06 -5.24 -2.19
N ASN A 22 7.28 -4.53 -1.10
CA ASN A 22 8.00 -4.99 0.08
C ASN A 22 7.01 -5.52 1.14
N ASN A 23 5.81 -4.93 1.23
CA ASN A 23 4.80 -5.25 2.24
C ASN A 23 3.54 -5.81 1.59
N LYS A 24 3.36 -7.13 1.62
CA LYS A 24 2.20 -7.81 1.00
C LYS A 24 0.87 -7.51 1.68
N LEU A 25 0.90 -7.19 2.98
CA LEU A 25 -0.30 -6.87 3.77
C LEU A 25 -0.07 -5.56 4.50
N ILE A 26 -0.97 -4.61 4.27
CA ILE A 26 -0.94 -3.29 4.92
C ILE A 26 -2.29 -2.97 5.53
N ALA A 27 -2.29 -2.33 6.69
CA ALA A 27 -3.47 -1.66 7.23
C ALA A 27 -3.23 -0.15 7.18
N ILE A 28 -4.18 0.59 6.62
CA ILE A 28 -4.10 2.04 6.49
C ILE A 28 -5.36 2.63 7.09
N ASN A 29 -5.19 3.68 7.90
CA ASN A 29 -6.27 4.59 8.26
C ASN A 29 -5.91 5.95 7.63
N SER A 30 -6.58 6.28 6.53
CA SER A 30 -6.36 7.50 5.75
C SER A 30 -6.63 8.75 6.57
N ASP A 31 -7.71 8.75 7.35
CA ASP A 31 -8.18 9.91 8.11
C ASP A 31 -7.18 10.31 9.17
N LYS A 32 -6.63 9.31 9.88
CA LYS A 32 -5.61 9.50 10.91
C LYS A 32 -4.18 9.56 10.35
N ARG A 33 -4.01 9.36 9.04
CA ARG A 33 -2.69 9.27 8.37
C ARG A 33 -1.72 8.33 9.08
N ILE A 34 -2.23 7.17 9.48
CA ILE A 34 -1.44 6.11 10.11
C ILE A 34 -1.52 4.83 9.28
N TYR A 35 -0.45 4.05 9.34
CA TYR A 35 -0.37 2.78 8.66
C TYR A 35 0.35 1.74 9.50
N ARG A 36 0.26 0.51 9.02
CA ARG A 36 0.95 -0.62 9.58
C ARG A 36 1.27 -1.68 8.53
N CYS A 37 2.47 -2.24 8.62
CA CYS A 37 3.02 -3.25 7.71
C CYS A 37 3.41 -4.54 8.43
N ASN A 38 3.83 -5.58 7.69
CA ASN A 38 4.37 -6.85 8.20
C ASN A 38 3.40 -7.64 9.09
N PHE A 39 2.20 -7.88 8.57
CA PHE A 39 1.15 -8.59 9.28
C PHE A 39 1.23 -10.12 9.22
N LYS A 40 1.88 -10.75 8.25
CA LYS A 40 1.66 -12.20 8.00
C LYS A 40 1.96 -13.10 9.21
N GLN A 41 3.14 -12.98 9.82
CA GLN A 41 3.47 -13.74 11.05
C GLN A 41 2.67 -13.27 12.27
N ASN A 42 2.27 -12.00 12.27
CA ASN A 42 1.61 -11.32 13.36
C ASN A 42 0.10 -11.62 13.44
N LEU A 43 -0.57 -11.87 12.31
CA LEU A 43 -1.99 -12.23 12.24
C LEU A 43 -2.26 -13.64 12.75
N ASN A 44 -1.28 -14.54 12.67
CA ASN A 44 -1.41 -15.89 13.21
C ASN A 44 -1.65 -15.88 14.73
N ASN A 45 -1.25 -14.80 15.41
CA ASN A 45 -1.44 -14.60 16.84
C ASN A 45 -2.70 -13.79 17.17
N CYS A 46 -3.58 -13.56 16.18
CA CYS A 46 -4.81 -12.80 16.32
C CYS A 46 -6.02 -13.71 16.07
N ILE A 47 -7.11 -13.46 16.80
CA ILE A 47 -8.39 -14.13 16.59
C ILE A 47 -9.10 -13.41 15.43
N ASN A 48 -9.48 -14.16 14.40
CA ASN A 48 -10.33 -13.66 13.32
C ASN A 48 -11.80 -13.83 13.70
N ASN A 49 -12.54 -12.71 13.74
CA ASN A 49 -13.98 -12.68 13.98
C ASN A 49 -14.64 -11.87 12.85
N ASN A 50 -15.28 -12.54 11.89
CA ASN A 50 -16.01 -11.90 10.78
C ASN A 50 -15.25 -10.75 10.09
N ASN A 51 -14.04 -11.04 9.58
CA ASN A 51 -13.13 -10.08 8.92
C ASN A 51 -12.51 -9.01 9.82
N GLN A 52 -12.72 -9.10 11.14
CA GLN A 52 -12.01 -8.30 12.13
C GLN A 52 -10.96 -9.15 12.81
N TYR A 53 -9.75 -8.61 12.97
CA TYR A 53 -8.67 -9.28 13.68
C TYR A 53 -8.51 -8.64 15.05
N LEU A 54 -8.72 -9.44 16.10
CA LEU A 54 -8.45 -9.06 17.48
C LEU A 54 -7.12 -9.68 17.90
N CYS A 55 -6.13 -8.84 18.22
CA CYS A 55 -4.80 -9.27 18.62
C CYS A 55 -4.57 -8.91 20.09
N GLU A 56 -4.10 -9.85 20.91
CA GLU A 56 -3.78 -9.57 22.32
C GLU A 56 -2.60 -8.60 22.50
N LYS A 57 -1.60 -8.68 21.61
CA LYS A 57 -0.42 -7.83 21.68
C LYS A 57 -0.62 -6.55 20.87
N SER A 58 -0.34 -5.42 21.49
CA SER A 58 -0.25 -4.13 20.79
C SER A 58 0.85 -4.21 19.73
N GLN A 59 0.51 -3.86 18.51
CA GLN A 59 1.44 -3.92 17.39
C GLN A 59 1.77 -2.50 16.94
N PRO A 60 3.00 -2.24 16.43
CA PRO A 60 3.42 -0.88 16.15
C PRO A 60 2.57 -0.25 15.05
N ILE A 61 2.15 0.99 15.30
CA ILE A 61 1.41 1.84 14.38
C ILE A 61 2.33 3.00 14.01
N TYR A 62 2.44 3.31 12.73
CA TYR A 62 3.34 4.33 12.22
C TYR A 62 2.56 5.49 11.61
N HIS A 63 3.05 6.71 11.83
CA HIS A 63 2.55 7.90 11.14
C HIS A 63 3.14 7.98 9.73
N ILE A 64 2.31 8.40 8.76
CA ILE A 64 2.77 8.66 7.40
C ILE A 64 3.77 9.82 7.41
N ASN A 65 4.95 9.58 6.85
CA ASN A 65 6.05 10.53 6.74
C ASN A 65 6.90 10.23 5.50
N LYS A 66 8.04 10.94 5.36
CA LYS A 66 8.95 10.77 4.21
C LYS A 66 9.54 9.34 4.08
N ASN A 67 9.67 8.59 5.17
CA ASN A 67 10.23 7.23 5.18
C ASN A 67 9.15 6.15 5.04
N THR A 68 7.89 6.53 4.79
CA THR A 68 6.80 5.58 4.58
C THR A 68 7.05 4.69 3.36
N PRO A 69 6.70 3.39 3.42
CA PRO A 69 6.82 2.48 2.28
C PRO A 69 6.07 2.98 1.03
N CYS A 70 6.62 2.64 -0.13
CA CYS A 70 6.16 3.15 -1.42
C CYS A 70 4.74 2.74 -1.76
N GLU A 71 4.32 1.55 -1.36
CA GLU A 71 2.98 1.03 -1.60
C GLU A 71 1.92 1.92 -0.92
N ILE A 72 2.25 2.43 0.28
CA ILE A 72 1.37 3.32 1.04
C ILE A 72 1.40 4.73 0.44
N LYS A 73 2.58 5.23 0.05
CA LYS A 73 2.72 6.53 -0.62
C LYS A 73 1.90 6.59 -1.92
N MET A 74 1.97 5.53 -2.73
CA MET A 74 1.20 5.42 -3.97
C MET A 74 -0.31 5.34 -3.69
N TYR A 75 -0.73 4.53 -2.71
CA TYR A 75 -2.14 4.43 -2.33
C TYR A 75 -2.72 5.77 -1.85
N MET A 76 -1.95 6.52 -1.06
CA MET A 76 -2.34 7.83 -0.51
C MET A 76 -2.14 8.99 -1.48
N ARG A 77 -1.56 8.77 -2.67
CA ARG A 77 -1.25 9.79 -3.68
C ARG A 77 -0.55 11.03 -3.11
N THR A 78 0.36 10.85 -2.15
CA THR A 78 1.08 11.97 -1.55
C THR A 78 2.02 12.60 -2.58
N GLN A 79 1.78 13.86 -2.97
CA GLN A 79 2.42 14.55 -4.11
C GLN A 79 3.96 14.63 -4.06
N ASP A 80 4.59 14.48 -2.89
CA ASP A 80 6.00 14.88 -2.69
C ASP A 80 7.02 13.72 -2.70
N ASN A 81 6.59 12.48 -2.90
CA ASN A 81 7.37 11.31 -2.43
C ASN A 81 7.86 10.33 -3.51
N SER A 82 7.67 10.63 -4.80
CA SER A 82 8.05 9.73 -5.90
C SER A 82 9.57 9.54 -6.05
N LYS A 83 10.39 10.49 -5.56
CA LYS A 83 11.86 10.45 -5.71
C LYS A 83 12.56 9.31 -4.94
N GLN A 84 11.93 8.76 -3.90
CA GLN A 84 12.53 7.68 -3.07
C GLN A 84 11.95 6.30 -3.35
N CYS A 85 10.99 6.20 -4.27
CA CYS A 85 10.38 4.94 -4.63
C CYS A 85 10.97 4.42 -5.92
N ASN A 86 11.40 3.16 -5.92
CA ASN A 86 11.68 2.43 -7.15
C ASN A 86 10.34 2.23 -7.85
N ILE A 87 9.99 3.22 -8.66
CA ILE A 87 8.80 3.26 -9.50
C ILE A 87 9.28 2.94 -10.89
N ASP A 88 8.85 1.79 -11.39
CA ASP A 88 8.98 1.47 -12.80
C ASP A 88 7.76 1.99 -13.54
N TYR A 89 7.96 2.33 -14.80
CA TYR A 89 6.91 2.82 -15.68
C TYR A 89 6.72 1.85 -16.83
N THR A 90 5.46 1.58 -17.18
CA THR A 90 5.10 0.91 -18.41
C THR A 90 4.30 1.86 -19.30
N ILE A 91 4.67 1.93 -20.58
CA ILE A 91 3.98 2.73 -21.59
C ILE A 91 3.13 1.76 -22.40
N THR A 92 1.84 2.04 -22.54
CA THR A 92 0.92 1.18 -23.29
C THR A 92 0.35 1.92 -24.48
N ASN A 93 0.23 1.27 -25.64
CA ASN A 93 -0.37 1.92 -26.82
C ASN A 93 -1.90 2.09 -26.68
N ARG A 94 -2.50 1.47 -25.67
CA ARG A 94 -3.93 1.53 -25.34
C ARG A 94 -4.11 1.57 -23.82
N THR A 95 -4.96 2.45 -23.34
CA THR A 95 -5.30 2.57 -21.91
C THR A 95 -6.22 1.40 -21.51
N ILE A 96 -5.73 0.45 -20.71
CA ILE A 96 -6.58 -0.60 -20.14
C ILE A 96 -7.05 -0.11 -18.76
N TRP A 97 -8.25 0.45 -18.71
CA TRP A 97 -8.92 0.77 -17.45
C TRP A 97 -9.50 -0.52 -16.87
N ILE A 98 -8.87 -1.06 -15.83
CA ILE A 98 -9.53 -2.04 -14.97
C ILE A 98 -10.20 -1.22 -13.86
N MET A 99 -11.51 -0.97 -13.99
CA MET A 99 -12.31 -0.56 -12.85
C MET A 99 -12.37 -1.76 -11.90
N LEU A 100 -11.82 -1.60 -10.70
CA LEU A 100 -12.00 -2.50 -9.56
C LEU A 100 -13.00 -1.87 -8.59
#